data_AF-A0A1Q7KCX1-F1
#
_entry.id   AF-A0A1Q7KCX1-F1
#
_cell.length_a   1.000
_cell.length_b   1.000
_cell.length_c   1.000
_cell.angle_alpha   90.00
_cell.angle_beta   90.00
_cell.angle_gamma   90.00
#
_symmetry.space_group_name_H-M   'P 1'
#
loop_
_entity.id
_entity.type
_entity.pdbx_description
1 polymer ?
#
loop_
_entity_poly.entity_id
_entity_poly.type
_entity_poly.pdbx_seq_one_letter_code
_entity_poly.pdbx_strand_id
1 'polypeptide(L)'
;MGAAGAAGGGGGGGSGGCAGTGGGGGGGAGGSFGIVGVASTLTITGNTIETGNGAAGGAGGSGAPGGAGATGGLGATNDAPQVGAGGNGGAGGSGGAGGPGGGGGGGPTIGIAFHGGTVTESGNSFALGAAGVGGASPQGGNVGNTGRRTTVFSF
;
A
#
# COMPACT_ATOMS: atom_id res chain seq x y z
N MET A 1 -34.02 55.97 25.13
CA MET A 1 -33.42 55.04 24.15
C MET A 1 -32.27 54.33 24.85
N GLY A 2 -32.46 53.09 25.29
CA GLY A 2 -31.39 52.31 25.90
C GLY A 2 -30.51 51.72 24.81
N ALA A 3 -29.20 51.95 24.89
CA ALA A 3 -28.25 51.35 23.97
C ALA A 3 -28.37 49.81 24.04
N ALA A 4 -28.52 49.16 22.89
CA ALA A 4 -28.41 47.70 22.82
C ALA A 4 -27.01 47.32 23.31
N GLY A 5 -26.92 46.57 24.40
CA GLY A 5 -25.63 46.11 24.91
C GLY A 5 -24.91 45.28 23.85
N ALA A 6 -23.64 45.55 23.64
CA ALA A 6 -22.81 44.76 22.73
C ALA A 6 -22.74 43.31 23.25
N ALA A 7 -22.67 42.32 22.36
CA ALA A 7 -22.39 40.94 22.75
C ALA A 7 -20.88 40.73 22.93
N GLY A 8 -20.49 39.89 23.88
CA GLY A 8 -19.11 39.45 24.06
C GLY A 8 -18.58 38.72 22.82
N GLY A 9 -17.28 38.85 22.54
CA GLY A 9 -16.63 38.19 21.41
C GLY A 9 -16.73 36.65 21.51
N GLY A 10 -17.10 36.00 20.40
CA GLY A 10 -17.15 34.54 20.31
C GLY A 10 -15.76 33.90 20.29
N GLY A 11 -15.67 32.66 20.76
CA GLY A 11 -14.44 31.87 20.74
C GLY A 11 -14.05 31.43 19.32
N GLY A 12 -12.76 31.41 19.01
CA GLY A 12 -12.25 30.93 17.73
C GLY A 12 -12.46 29.42 17.54
N GLY A 13 -12.70 28.97 16.30
CA GLY A 13 -12.83 27.54 16.00
C GLY A 13 -11.52 26.77 16.17
N GLY A 14 -11.62 25.50 16.56
CA GLY A 14 -10.46 24.60 16.65
C GLY A 14 -9.94 24.20 15.27
N SER A 15 -8.62 24.04 15.14
CA SER A 15 -7.99 23.57 13.90
C SER A 15 -8.32 22.11 13.62
N GLY A 16 -8.42 21.75 12.34
CA GLY A 16 -8.56 20.36 11.92
C GLY A 16 -7.31 19.52 12.22
N GLY A 17 -7.50 18.21 12.37
CA GLY A 17 -6.42 17.25 12.55
C GLY A 17 -5.73 16.90 11.23
N CYS A 18 -4.43 16.58 11.30
CA CYS A 18 -3.65 16.14 10.14
C CYS A 18 -4.12 14.77 9.64
N ALA A 19 -4.03 14.52 8.33
CA ALA A 19 -4.31 13.20 7.78
C ALA A 19 -3.24 12.17 8.21
N GLY A 20 -3.66 10.91 8.33
CA GLY A 20 -2.76 9.78 8.57
C GLY A 20 -1.93 9.45 7.33
N THR A 21 -0.69 8.99 7.53
CA THR A 21 0.17 8.54 6.45
C THR A 21 -0.30 7.20 5.87
N GLY A 22 -0.12 7.00 4.57
CA GLY A 22 -0.42 5.72 3.93
C GLY A 22 0.49 4.59 4.41
N GLY A 23 -0.01 3.36 4.31
CA GLY A 23 0.75 2.15 4.60
C GLY A 23 1.78 1.85 3.52
N GLY A 24 2.93 1.29 3.92
CA GLY A 24 3.98 0.88 2.99
C GLY A 24 3.58 -0.31 2.12
N GLY A 25 4.06 -0.36 0.87
CA GLY A 25 3.87 -1.52 0.00
C GLY A 25 4.70 -2.73 0.43
N GLY A 26 4.19 -3.93 0.17
CA GLY A 26 4.90 -5.18 0.36
C GLY A 26 5.99 -5.40 -0.70
N GLY A 27 7.12 -5.96 -0.28
CA GLY A 27 8.25 -6.25 -1.18
C GLY A 27 7.97 -7.40 -2.14
N GLY A 28 8.49 -7.31 -3.37
CA GLY A 28 8.49 -8.43 -4.32
C GLY A 28 9.40 -9.56 -3.86
N ALA A 29 9.12 -10.76 -4.34
CA ALA A 29 9.84 -11.97 -3.94
C ALA A 29 10.72 -12.57 -5.05
N GLY A 30 11.77 -13.27 -4.63
CA GLY A 30 12.71 -13.93 -5.54
C GLY A 30 12.09 -15.11 -6.27
N GLY A 31 12.40 -15.23 -7.56
CA GLY A 31 12.00 -16.37 -8.39
C GLY A 31 13.07 -17.46 -8.47
N SER A 32 12.67 -18.62 -8.99
CA SER A 32 13.58 -19.71 -9.37
C SER A 32 13.52 -19.93 -10.88
N PHE A 33 14.70 -19.99 -11.51
CA PHE A 33 14.86 -20.11 -12.94
C PHE A 33 15.82 -21.25 -13.25
N GLY A 34 15.48 -22.10 -14.23
CA GLY A 34 16.36 -23.18 -14.66
C GLY A 34 17.43 -22.67 -15.61
N ILE A 35 17.00 -22.11 -16.74
CA ILE A 35 17.86 -21.54 -17.78
C ILE A 35 17.34 -20.14 -18.12
N VAL A 36 18.26 -19.18 -18.23
CA VAL A 36 17.94 -17.81 -18.67
C VAL A 36 18.80 -17.46 -19.89
N GLY A 37 18.15 -17.12 -21.00
CA GLY A 37 18.80 -16.67 -22.23
C GLY A 37 18.47 -15.22 -22.55
N VAL A 38 19.47 -14.35 -22.60
CA VAL A 38 19.28 -12.95 -23.00
C VAL A 38 20.09 -12.68 -24.25
N ALA A 39 19.44 -12.17 -25.30
CA ALA A 39 20.05 -11.89 -26.59
C ALA A 39 20.89 -13.07 -27.14
N SER A 40 20.39 -14.29 -26.96
CA SER A 40 21.13 -15.53 -27.20
C SER A 40 20.31 -16.55 -27.99
N THR A 41 21.00 -17.39 -28.77
CA THR A 41 20.40 -18.56 -29.43
C THR A 41 20.73 -19.81 -28.62
N LEU A 42 19.71 -20.44 -28.03
CA LEU A 42 19.87 -21.61 -27.19
C LEU A 42 19.26 -22.85 -27.86
N THR A 43 20.00 -23.96 -27.85
CA THR A 43 19.48 -25.28 -28.18
C THR A 43 19.59 -26.16 -26.94
N ILE A 44 18.46 -26.55 -26.39
CA ILE A 44 18.37 -27.26 -25.11
C ILE A 44 17.71 -28.61 -25.40
N THR A 45 18.49 -29.68 -25.40
CA THR A 45 18.00 -31.02 -25.81
C THR A 45 18.36 -32.10 -24.79
N GLY A 46 17.39 -32.93 -24.41
CA GLY A 46 17.62 -34.11 -23.57
C GLY A 46 17.98 -33.82 -22.11
N ASN A 47 17.59 -32.66 -21.56
CA ASN A 47 17.95 -32.25 -20.20
C ASN A 47 16.81 -32.48 -19.20
N THR A 48 17.18 -32.66 -17.93
CA THR A 48 16.25 -32.48 -16.80
C THR A 48 16.43 -31.06 -16.27
N ILE A 49 15.39 -30.24 -16.34
CA ILE A 49 15.39 -28.84 -15.90
C ILE A 49 14.55 -28.74 -14.64
N GLU A 50 15.23 -28.48 -13.53
CA GLU A 50 14.62 -28.36 -12.21
C GLU A 50 14.67 -26.91 -11.72
N THR A 51 13.61 -26.50 -11.03
CA THR A 51 13.56 -25.21 -10.35
C THR A 51 13.04 -25.38 -8.94
N GLY A 52 13.52 -24.53 -8.04
CA GLY A 52 12.98 -24.40 -6.70
C GLY A 52 11.62 -23.69 -6.69
N ASN A 53 11.08 -23.56 -5.49
CA ASN A 53 9.86 -22.77 -5.28
C ASN A 53 10.17 -21.27 -5.39
N GLY A 54 9.24 -20.52 -5.97
CA GLY A 54 9.25 -19.07 -5.86
C GLY A 54 8.95 -18.63 -4.43
N ALA A 55 9.59 -17.55 -3.98
CA ALA A 55 9.38 -17.03 -2.64
C ALA A 55 8.03 -16.28 -2.53
N ALA A 56 7.44 -16.25 -1.34
CA ALA A 56 6.21 -15.50 -1.09
C ALA A 56 6.47 -13.98 -1.09
N GLY A 57 5.53 -13.21 -1.66
CA GLY A 57 5.54 -11.75 -1.63
C GLY A 57 5.39 -11.20 -0.21
N GLY A 58 6.00 -10.04 0.04
CA GLY A 58 5.91 -9.35 1.33
C GLY A 58 4.51 -8.79 1.58
N ALA A 59 4.08 -8.75 2.85
CA ALA A 59 2.80 -8.14 3.22
C ALA A 59 2.84 -6.61 3.08
N GLY A 60 1.71 -6.02 2.68
CA GLY A 60 1.50 -4.58 2.75
C GLY A 60 1.30 -4.09 4.19
N GLY A 61 1.71 -2.86 4.46
CA GLY A 61 1.55 -2.19 5.75
C GLY A 61 0.20 -1.50 5.92
N SER A 62 -0.23 -1.34 7.17
CA SER A 62 -1.41 -0.54 7.50
C SER A 62 -1.12 0.96 7.39
N GLY A 63 -2.13 1.75 7.02
CA GLY A 63 -2.07 3.22 7.14
C GLY A 63 -2.13 3.67 8.59
N ALA A 64 -1.59 4.86 8.86
CA ALA A 64 -1.64 5.49 10.18
C ALA A 64 -3.02 6.13 10.44
N PRO A 65 -3.46 6.21 11.70
CA PRO A 65 -4.65 6.99 12.04
C PRO A 65 -4.44 8.47 11.72
N GLY A 66 -5.54 9.19 11.47
CA GLY A 66 -5.52 10.65 11.38
C GLY A 66 -5.35 11.30 12.75
N GLY A 67 -4.77 12.50 12.77
CA GLY A 67 -4.62 13.31 13.97
C GLY A 67 -5.97 13.82 14.49
N ALA A 68 -6.06 14.02 15.80
CA ALA A 68 -7.22 14.65 16.41
C ALA A 68 -7.31 16.13 16.03
N GLY A 69 -8.53 16.65 15.88
CA GLY A 69 -8.77 18.08 15.76
C GLY A 69 -8.58 18.80 17.11
N ALA A 70 -8.23 20.08 17.07
CA ALA A 70 -8.07 20.89 18.26
C ALA A 70 -9.43 21.31 18.83
N THR A 71 -9.47 21.54 20.14
CA THR A 71 -10.63 22.12 20.81
C THR A 71 -10.84 23.57 20.35
N GLY A 72 -12.10 24.00 20.27
CA GLY A 72 -12.43 25.40 20.03
C GLY A 72 -12.07 26.29 21.23
N GLY A 73 -11.83 27.57 20.96
CA GLY A 73 -11.59 28.59 21.97
C GLY A 73 -12.86 28.91 22.77
N LEU A 74 -12.67 29.32 24.02
CA LEU A 74 -13.76 29.80 24.86
C LEU A 74 -14.25 31.17 24.39
N GLY A 75 -15.56 31.39 24.44
CA GLY A 75 -16.15 32.71 24.23
C GLY A 75 -15.98 33.62 25.45
N ALA A 76 -16.14 34.93 25.24
CA ALA A 76 -16.05 35.90 26.33
C ALA A 76 -17.16 35.69 27.37
N THR A 77 -16.79 35.79 28.64
CA THR A 77 -17.72 35.71 29.77
C THR A 77 -18.46 37.04 29.99
N ASN A 78 -19.60 37.01 30.68
CA ASN A 78 -20.38 38.23 30.98
C ASN A 78 -19.65 39.12 31.98
N ASP A 79 -19.15 40.27 31.53
CA ASP A 79 -18.49 41.24 32.42
C ASP A 79 -19.42 42.41 32.84
N ALA A 80 -20.65 42.48 32.31
CA ALA A 80 -21.65 43.49 32.67
C ALA A 80 -23.10 43.01 32.44
N PRO A 81 -24.10 43.51 33.20
CA PRO A 81 -25.48 43.01 33.16
C PRO A 81 -26.21 43.25 31.82
N GLN A 82 -25.68 44.11 30.94
CA GLN A 82 -26.23 44.35 29.61
C GLN A 82 -25.47 43.63 28.47
N VAL A 83 -24.37 42.92 28.74
CA VAL A 83 -23.53 42.26 27.72
C VAL A 83 -23.71 40.74 27.86
N GLY A 84 -24.23 40.09 26.81
CA GLY A 84 -24.36 38.64 26.75
C GLY A 84 -23.04 37.93 26.39
N ALA A 85 -22.89 36.67 26.80
CA ALA A 85 -21.66 35.91 26.64
C ALA A 85 -21.45 35.53 25.18
N GLY A 86 -20.20 35.47 24.77
CA GLY A 86 -19.84 34.88 23.48
C GLY A 86 -20.02 33.36 23.52
N GLY A 87 -20.51 32.77 22.44
CA GLY A 87 -20.49 31.31 22.28
C GLY A 87 -19.06 30.77 22.14
N ASN A 88 -18.81 29.57 22.67
CA ASN A 88 -17.55 28.86 22.44
C ASN A 88 -17.42 28.49 20.95
N GLY A 89 -16.19 28.49 20.46
CA GLY A 89 -15.88 27.97 19.13
C GLY A 89 -16.10 26.45 19.06
N GLY A 90 -16.49 25.96 17.89
CA GLY A 90 -16.59 24.52 17.64
C GLY A 90 -15.20 23.85 17.63
N ALA A 91 -15.16 22.56 18.00
CA ALA A 91 -13.95 21.76 17.83
C ALA A 91 -13.66 21.51 16.34
N GLY A 92 -12.37 21.42 16.01
CA GLY A 92 -11.95 21.01 14.67
C GLY A 92 -12.21 19.52 14.44
N GLY A 93 -12.46 19.14 13.19
CA GLY A 93 -12.63 17.74 12.81
C GLY A 93 -11.31 16.96 12.86
N SER A 94 -11.38 15.66 13.17
CA SER A 94 -10.23 14.75 13.05
C SER A 94 -9.82 14.57 11.59
N GLY A 95 -8.53 14.36 11.36
CA GLY A 95 -8.01 13.99 10.05
C GLY A 95 -8.46 12.57 9.65
N GLY A 96 -8.52 12.32 8.34
CA GLY A 96 -8.79 10.98 7.82
C GLY A 96 -7.64 10.00 8.08
N ALA A 97 -7.95 8.71 8.21
CA ALA A 97 -6.95 7.66 8.27
C ALA A 97 -6.22 7.51 6.93
N GLY A 98 -4.95 7.12 6.99
CA GLY A 98 -4.19 6.76 5.80
C GLY A 98 -4.66 5.45 5.19
N GLY A 99 -4.57 5.33 3.86
CA GLY A 99 -4.92 4.10 3.15
C GLY A 99 -3.93 2.95 3.40
N PRO A 100 -4.34 1.70 3.19
CA PRO A 100 -3.46 0.53 3.31
C PRO A 100 -2.46 0.43 2.14
N GLY A 101 -1.32 -0.20 2.39
CA GLY A 101 -0.36 -0.57 1.36
C GLY A 101 -0.72 -1.90 0.68
N GLY A 102 -0.41 -2.02 -0.61
CA GLY A 102 -0.60 -3.26 -1.37
C GLY A 102 0.41 -4.35 -1.00
N GLY A 103 0.05 -5.61 -1.18
CA GLY A 103 0.95 -6.75 -1.02
C GLY A 103 1.92 -6.90 -2.19
N GLY A 104 3.11 -7.45 -1.92
CA GLY A 104 4.15 -7.65 -2.93
C GLY A 104 3.91 -8.88 -3.81
N GLY A 105 4.41 -8.87 -5.04
CA GLY A 105 4.29 -10.02 -5.96
C GLY A 105 5.10 -11.23 -5.49
N GLY A 106 4.52 -12.42 -5.65
CA GLY A 106 5.20 -13.69 -5.40
C GLY A 106 6.22 -14.04 -6.49
N GLY A 107 7.24 -14.80 -6.12
CA GLY A 107 8.35 -15.17 -6.98
C GLY A 107 7.94 -16.14 -8.09
N PRO A 108 8.38 -15.95 -9.33
CA PRO A 108 8.09 -16.89 -10.42
C PRO A 108 8.92 -18.17 -10.30
N THR A 109 8.46 -19.23 -10.96
CA THR A 109 9.17 -20.49 -11.13
C THR A 109 9.16 -20.87 -12.62
N ILE A 110 10.28 -20.69 -13.30
CA ILE A 110 10.35 -20.80 -14.77
C ILE A 110 11.47 -21.73 -15.21
N GLY A 111 11.13 -22.74 -16.02
CA GLY A 111 12.13 -23.66 -16.57
C GLY A 111 13.15 -22.95 -17.45
N ILE A 112 12.69 -22.37 -18.56
CA ILE A 112 13.49 -21.61 -19.52
C ILE A 112 12.85 -20.23 -19.68
N ALA A 113 13.60 -19.19 -19.32
CA ALA A 113 13.21 -17.81 -19.58
C ALA A 113 14.12 -17.24 -20.68
N PHE A 114 13.56 -16.55 -21.67
CA PHE A 114 14.38 -15.93 -22.72
C PHE A 114 13.86 -14.58 -23.21
N HIS A 115 14.78 -13.72 -23.65
CA HIS A 115 14.48 -12.42 -24.23
C HIS A 115 15.43 -12.10 -25.38
N GLY A 116 14.91 -11.53 -26.48
CA GLY A 116 15.73 -11.00 -27.58
C GLY A 116 16.54 -12.06 -28.35
N GLY A 117 16.16 -13.33 -28.29
CA GLY A 117 16.87 -14.44 -28.89
C GLY A 117 15.94 -15.59 -29.30
N THR A 118 16.52 -16.72 -29.69
CA THR A 118 15.76 -17.91 -30.10
C THR A 118 16.06 -19.08 -29.18
N VAL A 119 15.03 -19.84 -28.83
CA VAL A 119 15.15 -21.07 -28.03
C VAL A 119 14.56 -22.21 -28.82
N THR A 120 15.38 -23.23 -29.06
CA THR A 120 14.95 -24.52 -29.59
C THR A 120 15.08 -25.55 -28.47
N GLU A 121 13.97 -26.15 -28.09
CA GLU A 121 13.93 -27.17 -27.05
C GLU A 121 13.36 -28.49 -27.56
N SER A 122 13.94 -29.61 -27.15
CA SER A 122 13.44 -30.94 -27.53
C SER A 122 13.81 -32.00 -26.50
N GLY A 123 12.87 -32.88 -26.17
CA GLY A 123 13.15 -34.02 -25.27
C GLY A 123 13.60 -33.65 -23.86
N ASN A 124 13.26 -32.46 -23.36
CA ASN A 124 13.57 -32.07 -21.98
C ASN A 124 12.46 -32.50 -21.01
N SER A 125 12.83 -32.84 -19.78
CA SER A 125 11.91 -33.05 -18.66
C SER A 125 11.94 -31.84 -17.73
N PHE A 126 10.78 -31.38 -17.26
CA PHE A 126 10.67 -30.22 -16.38
C PHE A 126 10.09 -30.61 -15.02
N ALA A 127 10.86 -30.37 -13.96
CA ALA A 127 10.39 -30.45 -12.58
C ALA A 127 10.34 -29.05 -11.98
N LEU A 128 9.18 -28.38 -12.15
CA LEU A 128 9.01 -27.01 -11.66
C LEU A 128 8.49 -26.98 -10.23
N GLY A 129 9.18 -26.24 -9.36
CA GLY A 129 8.68 -25.86 -8.05
C GLY A 129 7.36 -25.07 -8.11
N ALA A 130 6.75 -24.87 -6.95
CA ALA A 130 5.55 -24.05 -6.82
C ALA A 130 5.90 -22.56 -7.01
N ALA A 131 5.03 -21.81 -7.70
CA ALA A 131 5.17 -20.36 -7.73
C ALA A 131 4.91 -19.77 -6.33
N GLY A 132 5.60 -18.68 -6.04
CA GLY A 132 5.41 -17.94 -4.80
C GLY A 132 4.02 -17.30 -4.74
N VAL A 133 3.35 -17.41 -3.61
CA VAL A 133 2.08 -16.71 -3.37
C VAL A 133 2.32 -15.20 -3.30
N GLY A 134 1.33 -14.42 -3.75
CA GLY A 134 1.36 -12.98 -3.54
C GLY A 134 1.21 -12.61 -2.06
N GLY A 135 1.80 -11.47 -1.68
CA GLY A 135 1.73 -10.96 -0.32
C GLY A 135 0.32 -10.49 0.06
N ALA A 136 -0.04 -10.67 1.31
CA ALA A 136 -1.31 -10.17 1.84
C ALA A 136 -1.33 -8.63 1.89
N SER A 137 -2.53 -8.06 1.99
CA SER A 137 -2.73 -6.62 2.19
C SER A 137 -3.82 -6.40 3.25
N PRO A 138 -3.71 -5.36 4.08
CA PRO A 138 -4.79 -4.95 4.98
C PRO A 138 -6.08 -4.62 4.22
N GLN A 139 -7.21 -4.60 4.93
CA GLN A 139 -8.52 -4.39 4.33
C GLN A 139 -8.58 -3.09 3.52
N GLY A 140 -9.07 -3.19 2.28
CA GLY A 140 -9.11 -2.09 1.32
C GLY A 140 -7.84 -1.93 0.47
N GLY A 141 -6.80 -2.73 0.73
CA GLY A 141 -5.60 -2.78 -0.11
C GLY A 141 -5.58 -3.99 -1.04
N ASN A 142 -4.76 -3.92 -2.08
CA ASN A 142 -4.65 -4.97 -3.10
C ASN A 142 -3.64 -6.02 -2.67
N VAL A 143 -4.02 -7.29 -2.71
CA VAL A 143 -3.08 -8.41 -2.52
C VAL A 143 -2.10 -8.49 -3.70
N GLY A 144 -0.90 -9.00 -3.43
CA GLY A 144 0.07 -9.26 -4.48
C GLY A 144 -0.38 -10.38 -5.41
N ASN A 145 0.12 -10.36 -6.65
CA ASN A 145 -0.10 -11.45 -7.59
C ASN A 145 0.78 -12.65 -7.21
N THR A 146 0.24 -13.87 -7.34
CA THR A 146 1.02 -15.11 -7.33
C THR A 146 2.00 -15.12 -8.51
N GLY A 147 3.20 -15.62 -8.27
CA GLY A 147 4.25 -15.73 -9.28
C GLY A 147 3.86 -16.63 -10.45
N ARG A 148 4.51 -16.43 -11.59
CA ARG A 148 4.28 -17.24 -12.79
C ARG A 148 4.98 -18.60 -12.68
N ARG A 149 4.26 -19.69 -12.97
CA ARG A 149 4.85 -21.03 -13.09
C ARG A 149 4.72 -21.55 -14.52
N THR A 150 5.83 -21.74 -15.23
CA THR A 150 5.78 -22.20 -16.63
C THR A 150 7.10 -22.82 -17.08
N THR A 151 7.04 -23.73 -18.06
CA THR A 151 8.23 -24.41 -18.59
C THR A 151 9.06 -23.48 -19.46
N VAL A 152 8.40 -22.68 -20.30
CA VAL A 152 9.05 -21.76 -21.24
C VAL A 152 8.37 -20.41 -21.18
N PHE A 153 9.16 -19.35 -21.06
CA PHE A 153 8.67 -18.00 -21.03
C PHE A 153 9.55 -17.05 -21.83
N SER A 154 8.93 -16.33 -22.77
CA SER A 154 9.54 -15.13 -23.35
C SER A 154 9.11 -13.92 -22.54
N PHE A 155 10.07 -13.19 -22.00
CA PHE A 155 9.87 -11.91 -21.30
C PHE A 155 10.41 -10.75 -22.13
#